data_AF-A0A523TNB3-F1
#
_entry.id   AF-A0A523TNB3-F1
#
_cell.length_a   1.000
_cell.length_b   1.000
_cell.length_c   1.000
_cell.angle_alpha   90.00
_cell.angle_beta   90.00
_cell.angle_gamma   90.00
#
_symmetry.space_group_name_H-M   'P 1'
#
loop_
_entity.id
_entity.type
_entity.pdbx_description
1 polymer ?
#
loop_
_entity_poly.entity_id
_entity_poly.type
_entity_poly.pdbx_seq_one_letter_code
_entity_poly.pdbx_strand_id
1 'polypeptide(L)'
;MNAKLRLILVFLCIGLTSCDKPIPVRPTPPFNQTWIDAPLHGSTLPLAPYTIVFHAASPASIEIFEITINGAVLDTVAPTSTGSGGSQYGTLFHGEAAWTPNAPGIYLISVRAKSNGGPYGQSAQVQVTVASDVQLLPANPPAILPTPDTEGLPVLTPPPTPTPFPTTTPTPGECIYTALANLFCRTGPGSSLYPAVDSLVPGQSSHVLGLSPDGFFAQIEGVNNLLACYVPLGERYGILEGACGDLPTLIPPLPPTETPQIVGCTQRQAGGDIICVYPCPDRAAPGEACIMP
;
A
#
# COMPACT_ATOMS: atom_id res chain seq x y z
N MET A 1 -6.50 24.72 -71.36
CA MET A 1 -7.00 24.87 -69.98
C MET A 1 -7.17 26.37 -69.69
N ASN A 2 -8.40 26.84 -69.45
CA ASN A 2 -8.70 28.27 -69.31
C ASN A 2 -8.02 28.88 -68.07
N ALA A 3 -7.61 30.16 -68.18
CA ALA A 3 -6.90 30.88 -67.11
C ALA A 3 -7.64 30.85 -65.76
N LYS A 4 -8.98 30.85 -65.79
CA LYS A 4 -9.82 30.71 -64.59
C LYS A 4 -9.66 29.34 -63.90
N LEU A 5 -9.49 28.26 -64.66
CA LEU A 5 -9.30 26.91 -64.09
C LEU A 5 -7.90 26.74 -63.49
N ARG A 6 -6.89 27.40 -64.05
CA ARG A 6 -5.54 27.43 -63.47
C ARG A 6 -5.51 28.20 -62.14
N LEU A 7 -6.23 29.30 -62.03
CA LEU A 7 -6.32 30.07 -60.78
C LEU A 7 -7.01 29.29 -59.66
N ILE A 8 -8.09 28.56 -59.98
CA ILE A 8 -8.80 27.71 -59.02
C ILE A 8 -7.93 26.56 -58.53
N LEU A 9 -7.17 25.91 -59.42
CA LEU A 9 -6.24 24.84 -59.03
C LEU A 9 -5.10 25.33 -58.13
N VAL A 10 -4.58 26.54 -58.37
CA VAL A 10 -3.53 27.13 -57.51
C VAL A 10 -4.07 27.45 -56.10
N PHE A 11 -5.27 28.03 -55.99
CA PHE A 11 -5.89 28.28 -54.68
C PHE A 11 -6.26 26.98 -53.96
N LEU A 12 -6.67 25.93 -54.69
CA LEU A 12 -6.95 24.62 -54.11
C LEU A 12 -5.68 23.92 -53.60
N CYS A 13 -4.53 24.08 -54.27
CA CYS A 13 -3.26 23.53 -53.80
C CYS A 13 -2.68 24.27 -52.58
N ILE A 14 -2.93 25.58 -52.43
CA ILE A 14 -2.45 26.36 -51.27
C ILE A 14 -3.32 26.11 -50.03
N GLY A 15 -4.58 25.68 -50.19
CA GLY A 15 -5.47 25.33 -49.07
C GLY A 15 -5.22 23.96 -48.43
N LEU A 16 -4.37 23.11 -49.04
CA LEU A 16 -4.05 21.76 -48.53
C LEU A 16 -2.81 21.71 -47.64
N THR A 17 -2.12 22.83 -47.41
CA THR A 17 -1.04 22.95 -46.40
C THR A 17 -1.61 23.34 -45.03
N SER A 18 -2.67 22.67 -44.60
CA SER A 18 -3.13 22.75 -43.21
C SER A 18 -2.10 22.04 -42.34
N CYS A 19 -1.31 22.84 -41.64
CA CYS A 19 -0.38 22.49 -40.57
C CYS A 19 -0.66 21.13 -39.92
N ASP A 20 0.28 20.19 -40.05
CA ASP A 20 0.57 19.19 -39.01
C ASP A 20 1.00 19.95 -37.75
N LYS A 21 0.04 20.60 -37.08
CA LYS A 21 0.25 21.08 -35.72
C LYS A 21 0.31 19.78 -34.92
N PRO A 22 1.48 19.35 -34.41
CA PRO A 22 1.53 18.14 -33.61
C PRO A 22 0.47 18.32 -32.52
N ILE A 23 -0.52 17.43 -32.53
CA ILE A 23 -1.51 17.38 -31.47
C ILE A 23 -0.68 17.34 -30.19
N PRO A 24 -0.81 18.32 -29.27
CA PRO A 24 -0.12 18.21 -28.01
C PRO A 24 -0.61 16.91 -27.40
N VAL A 25 0.23 15.89 -27.47
CA VAL A 25 0.00 14.62 -26.82
C VAL A 25 -0.09 15.02 -25.37
N ARG A 26 -1.32 15.05 -24.84
CA ARG A 26 -1.55 15.33 -23.44
C ARG A 26 -0.66 14.31 -22.73
N PRO A 27 0.36 14.74 -21.97
CA PRO A 27 1.30 13.80 -21.38
C PRO A 27 0.47 12.82 -20.58
N THR A 28 0.43 11.58 -21.07
CA THR A 28 -0.23 10.49 -20.38
C THR A 28 0.36 10.50 -18.98
N PRO A 29 -0.44 10.70 -17.92
CA PRO A 29 0.09 10.72 -16.57
C PRO A 29 0.93 9.45 -16.40
N PRO A 30 2.17 9.54 -15.86
CA PRO A 30 2.99 8.35 -15.68
C PRO A 30 2.21 7.42 -14.74
N PHE A 31 1.57 6.39 -15.30
CA PHE A 31 0.65 5.48 -14.60
C PHE A 31 1.37 4.52 -13.63
N ASN A 32 2.61 4.82 -13.27
CA ASN A 32 3.36 4.04 -12.30
C ASN A 32 3.01 4.57 -10.90
N GLN A 33 1.98 4.00 -10.30
CA GLN A 33 1.69 4.25 -8.90
C GLN A 33 2.56 3.31 -8.07
N THR A 34 3.35 3.87 -7.17
CA THR A 34 4.16 3.14 -6.19
C THR A 34 3.59 3.41 -4.80
N TRP A 35 3.65 2.44 -3.90
CA TRP A 35 3.36 2.62 -2.47
C TRP A 35 4.24 1.71 -1.62
N ILE A 36 4.38 2.08 -0.34
CA ILE A 36 5.15 1.34 0.65
C ILE A 36 4.14 0.70 1.61
N ASP A 37 4.13 -0.63 1.68
CA ASP A 37 3.27 -1.39 2.60
C ASP A 37 3.89 -1.52 3.98
N ALA A 38 5.22 -1.63 4.04
CA ALA A 38 5.98 -1.63 5.27
C ALA A 38 7.35 -0.95 5.09
N PRO A 39 7.78 -0.09 6.02
CA PRO A 39 7.08 0.30 7.24
C PRO A 39 5.96 1.32 6.97
N LEU A 40 5.03 1.48 7.92
CA LEU A 40 4.03 2.54 7.86
C LEU A 40 4.62 3.90 8.23
N HIS A 41 4.08 4.98 7.68
CA HIS A 41 4.45 6.34 8.07
C HIS A 41 4.20 6.58 9.56
N GLY A 42 5.19 7.15 10.25
CA GLY A 42 5.17 7.42 11.70
C GLY A 42 5.55 6.23 12.58
N SER A 43 5.78 5.05 12.02
CA SER A 43 6.14 3.86 12.82
C SER A 43 7.51 4.00 13.51
N THR A 44 7.67 3.27 14.62
CA THR A 44 8.95 3.13 15.32
C THR A 44 9.54 1.76 15.04
N LEU A 45 10.79 1.71 14.60
CA LEU A 45 11.53 0.51 14.20
C LEU A 45 12.69 0.25 15.16
N PRO A 46 13.11 -1.01 15.37
CA PRO A 46 14.31 -1.32 16.14
C PRO A 46 15.59 -0.94 15.37
N LEU A 47 16.71 -0.77 16.08
CA LEU A 47 18.04 -0.64 15.47
C LEU A 47 18.56 -2.02 15.03
N ALA A 48 17.80 -2.69 14.17
CA ALA A 48 18.04 -4.04 13.70
C ALA A 48 17.70 -4.18 12.21
N PRO A 49 18.11 -5.28 11.55
CA PRO A 49 17.67 -5.57 10.19
C PRO A 49 16.14 -5.51 10.06
N TYR A 50 15.66 -4.85 9.01
CA TYR A 50 14.25 -4.64 8.69
C TYR A 50 14.02 -4.84 7.19
N THR A 51 12.87 -5.42 6.83
CA THR A 51 12.48 -5.59 5.42
C THR A 51 11.48 -4.52 5.03
N ILE A 52 11.85 -3.69 4.06
CA ILE A 52 10.95 -2.71 3.43
C ILE A 52 10.14 -3.46 2.36
N VAL A 53 8.82 -3.37 2.43
CA VAL A 53 7.89 -4.02 1.51
C VAL A 53 7.12 -2.96 0.74
N PHE A 54 7.06 -3.12 -0.57
CA PHE A 54 6.42 -2.15 -1.45
C PHE A 54 5.80 -2.82 -2.66
N HIS A 55 4.90 -2.08 -3.31
CA HIS A 55 4.33 -2.45 -4.58
C HIS A 55 4.33 -1.28 -5.54
N ALA A 56 4.22 -1.60 -6.82
CA ALA A 56 3.76 -0.66 -7.83
C ALA A 56 2.79 -1.33 -8.78
N ALA A 57 1.93 -0.54 -9.39
CA ALA A 57 1.07 -0.97 -10.46
C ALA A 57 1.39 -0.18 -11.74
N SER A 58 1.41 -0.89 -12.87
CA SER A 58 1.68 -0.30 -14.18
C SER A 58 1.04 -1.11 -15.30
N PRO A 59 0.45 -0.46 -16.32
CA PRO A 59 0.03 -1.13 -17.56
C PRO A 59 1.23 -1.50 -18.46
N ALA A 60 2.38 -0.84 -18.30
CA ALA A 60 3.54 -0.97 -19.16
C ALA A 60 4.68 -1.83 -18.56
N SER A 61 4.33 -2.72 -17.61
CA SER A 61 5.27 -3.43 -16.73
C SER A 61 6.14 -2.53 -15.85
N ILE A 62 6.79 -3.12 -14.85
CA ILE A 62 7.85 -2.49 -14.07
C ILE A 62 9.15 -3.26 -14.37
N GLU A 63 10.24 -2.54 -14.60
CA GLU A 63 11.58 -3.09 -14.83
C GLU A 63 12.36 -3.15 -13.51
N ILE A 64 12.28 -2.09 -12.71
CA ILE A 64 13.05 -1.98 -11.47
C ILE A 64 12.36 -1.06 -10.45
N PHE A 65 12.57 -1.37 -9.18
CA PHE A 65 12.31 -0.49 -8.06
C PHE A 65 13.61 0.14 -7.58
N GLU A 66 13.59 1.42 -7.24
CA GLU A 66 14.69 2.10 -6.56
C GLU A 66 14.25 2.52 -5.16
N ILE A 67 15.04 2.13 -4.16
CA ILE A 67 14.79 2.41 -2.75
C ILE A 67 15.86 3.37 -2.27
N THR A 68 15.45 4.44 -1.61
CA THR A 68 16.35 5.44 -1.02
C THR A 68 16.03 5.67 0.45
N ILE A 69 17.09 5.90 1.24
CA ILE A 69 17.03 6.24 2.66
C ILE A 69 17.69 7.60 2.82
N ASN A 70 16.93 8.60 3.28
CA ASN A 70 17.38 9.99 3.39
C ASN A 70 17.98 10.54 2.07
N GLY A 71 17.41 10.12 0.94
CA GLY A 71 17.85 10.51 -0.41
C GLY A 71 19.06 9.74 -0.95
N ALA A 72 19.72 8.91 -0.15
CA ALA A 72 20.78 8.01 -0.63
C ALA A 72 20.19 6.70 -1.13
N VAL A 73 20.62 6.21 -2.29
CA VAL A 73 20.18 4.91 -2.83
C VAL A 73 20.65 3.80 -1.90
N LEU A 74 19.69 3.04 -1.39
CA LEU A 74 19.92 1.83 -0.61
C LEU A 74 20.11 0.63 -1.53
N ASP A 75 19.12 0.41 -2.41
CA ASP A 75 19.07 -0.77 -3.26
C ASP A 75 18.22 -0.52 -4.53
N THR A 76 18.39 -1.41 -5.51
CA THR A 76 17.54 -1.51 -6.69
C THR A 76 17.05 -2.94 -6.87
N VAL A 77 15.73 -3.14 -6.90
CA VAL A 77 15.10 -4.47 -6.81
C VAL A 77 14.34 -4.77 -8.09
N ALA A 78 14.57 -5.96 -8.66
CA ALA A 78 13.76 -6.46 -9.76
C ALA A 78 12.36 -6.85 -9.25
N PRO A 79 11.28 -6.43 -9.94
CA PRO A 79 9.92 -6.69 -9.47
C PRO A 79 9.53 -8.15 -9.63
N THR A 80 8.71 -8.64 -8.70
CA THR A 80 7.95 -9.88 -8.86
C THR A 80 6.51 -9.52 -9.23
N SER A 81 5.99 -10.03 -10.36
CA SER A 81 4.58 -9.84 -10.71
C SER A 81 3.69 -10.62 -9.75
N THR A 82 2.68 -9.96 -9.18
CA THR A 82 1.73 -10.55 -8.22
C THR A 82 0.31 -10.63 -8.77
N GLY A 83 0.11 -10.31 -10.06
CA GLY A 83 -1.16 -10.46 -10.76
C GLY A 83 -1.79 -9.14 -11.17
N SER A 84 -3.12 -9.06 -11.15
CA SER A 84 -3.86 -7.87 -11.57
C SER A 84 -3.80 -6.76 -10.52
N GLY A 85 -3.44 -5.55 -10.94
CA GLY A 85 -3.61 -4.30 -10.18
C GLY A 85 -4.98 -3.66 -10.40
N GLY A 86 -5.89 -4.34 -11.09
CA GLY A 86 -7.19 -3.79 -11.52
C GLY A 86 -7.14 -3.19 -12.93
N SER A 87 -8.32 -2.95 -13.52
CA SER A 87 -8.47 -2.43 -14.88
C SER A 87 -7.79 -1.08 -15.10
N GLN A 88 -7.71 -0.26 -14.06
CA GLN A 88 -7.12 1.08 -14.10
C GLN A 88 -5.58 1.07 -14.05
N TYR A 89 -4.98 0.13 -13.31
CA TYR A 89 -3.55 0.16 -13.00
C TYR A 89 -2.74 -0.95 -13.69
N GLY A 90 -3.41 -1.88 -14.37
CA GLY A 90 -2.76 -2.92 -15.14
C GLY A 90 -2.23 -4.05 -14.26
N THR A 91 -0.93 -4.31 -14.32
CA THR A 91 -0.30 -5.40 -13.56
C THR A 91 0.26 -4.88 -12.25
N LEU A 92 0.05 -5.64 -11.17
CA LEU A 92 0.62 -5.39 -9.85
C LEU A 92 1.98 -6.06 -9.74
N PHE A 93 2.95 -5.31 -9.22
CA PHE A 93 4.31 -5.74 -8.98
C PHE A 93 4.67 -5.51 -7.53
N HIS A 94 5.44 -6.44 -6.97
CA HIS A 94 5.90 -6.48 -5.60
C HIS A 94 7.42 -6.42 -5.55
N GLY A 95 7.96 -5.81 -4.50
CA GLY A 95 9.37 -5.92 -4.16
C GLY A 95 9.62 -5.80 -2.66
N GLU A 96 10.77 -6.30 -2.26
CA GLU A 96 11.27 -6.24 -0.89
C GLU A 96 12.72 -5.79 -0.91
N ALA A 97 13.13 -4.97 0.07
CA ALA A 97 14.51 -4.56 0.25
C ALA A 97 14.92 -4.70 1.73
N ALA A 98 16.04 -5.38 1.98
CA ALA A 98 16.61 -5.46 3.31
C ALA A 98 17.32 -4.16 3.67
N TRP A 99 17.05 -3.63 4.86
CA TRP A 99 17.66 -2.42 5.37
C TRP A 99 18.08 -2.63 6.83
N THR A 100 19.31 -2.24 7.18
CA THR A 100 19.74 -2.14 8.58
C THR A 100 20.05 -0.68 8.87
N PRO A 101 19.28 0.01 9.73
CA PRO A 101 19.58 1.38 10.09
C PRO A 101 20.96 1.45 10.77
N ASN A 102 21.73 2.48 10.44
CA ASN A 102 23.08 2.65 10.97
C ASN A 102 23.12 3.32 12.35
N ALA A 103 22.04 3.99 12.75
CA ALA A 103 21.92 4.68 14.04
C ALA A 103 20.43 4.86 14.41
N PRO A 104 20.12 5.17 15.68
CA PRO A 104 18.81 5.68 16.06
C PRO A 104 18.55 7.04 15.41
N GLY A 105 17.29 7.33 15.09
CA GLY A 105 16.91 8.63 14.53
C GLY A 105 15.71 8.58 13.61
N ILE A 106 15.41 9.70 12.97
CA ILE A 106 14.34 9.82 11.98
C ILE A 106 14.89 9.52 10.59
N TYR A 107 14.20 8.64 9.85
CA TYR A 107 14.55 8.27 8.49
C TYR A 107 13.38 8.53 7.54
N LEU A 108 13.70 9.07 6.35
CA LEU A 108 12.77 9.15 5.23
C LEU A 108 13.08 8.02 4.25
N ILE A 109 12.15 7.08 4.10
CA ILE A 109 12.21 6.00 3.14
C ILE A 109 11.42 6.43 1.91
N SER A 110 12.01 6.28 0.73
CA SER A 110 11.37 6.61 -0.53
C SER A 110 11.57 5.50 -1.54
N VAL A 111 10.47 5.06 -2.18
CA VAL A 111 10.48 4.01 -3.21
C VAL A 111 9.86 4.55 -4.49
N ARG A 112 10.49 4.31 -5.64
CA ARG A 112 9.92 4.62 -6.95
C ARG A 112 10.14 3.49 -7.94
N ALA A 113 9.16 3.27 -8.80
CA ALA A 113 9.21 2.25 -9.83
C ALA A 113 9.54 2.84 -11.21
N LYS A 114 10.29 2.11 -12.03
CA LYS A 114 10.61 2.45 -13.41
C LYS A 114 9.98 1.41 -14.34
N SER A 115 9.26 1.86 -15.36
CA SER A 115 8.78 0.96 -16.43
C SER A 115 9.92 0.56 -17.36
N ASN A 116 9.74 -0.53 -18.09
CA ASN A 116 10.70 -0.98 -19.10
C ASN A 116 11.00 0.11 -20.13
N GLY A 117 12.24 0.60 -20.14
CA GLY A 117 12.70 1.68 -21.02
C GLY A 117 12.09 3.06 -20.74
N GLY A 118 11.28 3.20 -19.69
CA GLY A 118 10.59 4.44 -19.32
C GLY A 118 11.32 5.27 -18.25
N PRO A 119 10.83 6.48 -17.94
CA PRO A 119 11.29 7.23 -16.77
C PRO A 119 10.80 6.58 -15.47
N TYR A 120 11.43 6.96 -14.35
CA TYR A 120 10.88 6.68 -13.03
C TYR A 120 9.52 7.37 -12.82
N GLY A 121 8.61 6.68 -12.15
CA GLY A 121 7.35 7.23 -11.67
C GLY A 121 7.51 8.15 -10.46
N GLN A 122 6.37 8.59 -9.91
CA GLN A 122 6.34 9.30 -8.64
C GLN A 122 6.83 8.39 -7.51
N SER A 123 7.50 8.98 -6.52
CA SER A 123 7.98 8.23 -5.36
C SER A 123 6.89 8.14 -4.28
N ALA A 124 6.76 6.97 -3.67
CA ALA A 124 6.09 6.78 -2.40
C ALA A 124 7.07 7.07 -1.27
N GLN A 125 6.60 7.72 -0.19
CA GLN A 125 7.45 8.12 0.92
C GLN A 125 6.81 7.80 2.27
N VAL A 126 7.62 7.33 3.21
CA VAL A 126 7.25 7.17 4.62
C VAL A 126 8.37 7.68 5.51
N GLN A 127 8.02 8.34 6.61
CA GLN A 127 8.96 8.76 7.64
C GLN A 127 8.84 7.79 8.81
N VAL A 128 9.95 7.29 9.33
CA VAL A 128 9.99 6.36 10.47
C VAL A 128 10.97 6.84 11.52
N THR A 129 10.78 6.37 12.76
CA THR A 129 11.72 6.59 13.85
C THR A 129 12.43 5.28 14.18
N VAL A 130 13.75 5.23 14.12
CA VAL A 130 14.54 4.10 14.59
C VAL A 130 14.90 4.38 16.05
N ALA A 131 14.38 3.56 16.96
CA ALA A 131 14.71 3.63 18.38
C ALA A 131 16.13 3.12 18.60
N SER A 132 16.83 3.63 19.63
CA SER A 132 18.03 2.94 20.07
C SER A 132 17.64 1.58 20.61
N ASP A 133 18.48 0.59 20.40
CA ASP A 133 18.44 -0.58 21.26
C ASP A 133 18.47 -0.03 22.68
N VAL A 134 17.42 -0.29 23.43
CA VAL A 134 17.47 -0.15 24.88
C VAL A 134 18.48 -1.21 25.25
N GLN A 135 19.74 -0.79 25.37
CA GLN A 135 20.77 -1.62 25.96
C GLN A 135 20.20 -1.92 27.34
N LEU A 136 19.65 -3.12 27.49
CA LEU A 136 19.29 -3.66 28.79
C LEU A 136 20.63 -3.65 29.52
N LEU A 137 20.85 -2.62 30.32
CA LEU A 137 21.96 -2.60 31.26
C LEU A 137 21.90 -3.96 31.93
N PRO A 138 22.99 -4.75 31.92
CA PRO A 138 22.99 -6.03 32.58
C PRO A 138 22.42 -5.76 33.97
N ALA A 139 21.29 -6.41 34.28
CA ALA A 139 20.71 -6.31 35.60
C ALA A 139 21.79 -6.87 36.52
N ASN A 140 22.63 -5.99 37.08
CA ASN A 140 23.58 -6.40 38.09
C ASN A 140 22.71 -7.07 39.15
N PRO A 141 22.93 -8.36 39.44
CA PRO A 141 22.22 -8.98 40.55
C PRO A 141 22.41 -8.04 41.74
N PRO A 142 21.33 -7.67 42.45
CA PRO A 142 21.40 -6.66 43.50
C PRO A 142 22.54 -7.05 44.43
N ALA A 143 23.63 -6.28 44.39
CA ALA A 143 24.71 -6.43 45.33
C ALA A 143 24.06 -6.12 46.68
N ILE A 144 23.99 -7.14 47.54
CA ILE A 144 23.51 -7.01 48.90
C ILE A 144 24.55 -6.14 49.62
N LEU A 145 24.42 -4.83 49.48
CA LEU A 145 25.21 -3.87 50.24
C LEU A 145 24.50 -3.69 51.59
N PRO A 146 25.20 -3.84 52.72
CA PRO A 146 24.60 -3.56 54.02
C PRO A 146 24.12 -2.11 54.04
N THR A 147 22.84 -1.95 54.37
CA THR A 147 22.10 -0.70 54.52
C THR A 147 22.90 0.30 55.37
N PRO A 148 23.39 1.41 54.79
CA PRO A 148 23.68 2.59 55.57
C PRO A 148 22.37 3.38 55.71
N ASP A 149 21.91 3.57 56.94
CA ASP A 149 20.91 4.60 57.25
C ASP A 149 21.40 5.93 56.66
N THR A 150 20.72 6.43 55.64
CA THR A 150 21.00 7.75 55.08
C THR A 150 19.68 8.41 54.72
N GLU A 151 19.19 9.11 55.73
CA GLU A 151 18.16 10.12 55.70
C GLU A 151 18.57 11.25 54.72
N GLY A 152 17.76 11.50 53.68
CA GLY A 152 17.68 12.84 53.06
C GLY A 152 18.34 13.11 51.69
N LEU A 153 18.31 12.20 50.71
CA LEU A 153 18.56 12.59 49.29
C LEU A 153 17.27 12.65 48.47
N PRO A 154 17.09 13.66 47.58
CA PRO A 154 15.95 13.74 46.69
C PRO A 154 16.01 12.60 45.67
N VAL A 155 15.02 11.73 45.74
CA VAL A 155 14.79 10.63 44.79
C VAL A 155 14.48 11.26 43.43
N LEU A 156 15.43 11.14 42.49
CA LEU A 156 15.13 11.38 41.09
C LEU A 156 14.29 10.21 40.60
N THR A 157 13.01 10.46 40.36
CA THR A 157 12.06 9.49 39.81
C THR A 157 12.59 9.02 38.46
N PRO A 158 12.84 7.71 38.26
CA PRO A 158 13.26 7.21 36.96
C PRO A 158 12.21 7.57 35.89
N PRO A 159 12.62 7.86 34.64
CA PRO A 159 11.67 8.01 33.54
C PRO A 159 10.81 6.75 33.45
N PRO A 160 9.50 6.88 33.19
CA PRO A 160 8.61 5.73 33.15
C PRO A 160 9.15 4.74 32.12
N THR A 161 9.55 3.56 32.59
CA THR A 161 9.74 2.37 31.74
C THR A 161 8.52 2.30 30.82
N PRO A 162 8.67 2.12 29.50
CA PRO A 162 7.51 1.90 28.63
C PRO A 162 6.77 0.73 29.24
N THR A 163 5.61 1.02 29.82
CA THR A 163 4.75 0.00 30.42
C THR A 163 4.51 -0.98 29.28
N PRO A 164 4.90 -2.27 29.41
CA PRO A 164 4.54 -3.25 28.41
C PRO A 164 3.06 -3.09 28.18
N PHE A 165 2.67 -2.84 26.92
CA PHE A 165 1.26 -2.80 26.56
C PHE A 165 0.66 -4.07 27.16
N PRO A 166 -0.39 -3.99 27.99
CA PRO A 166 -0.86 -5.14 28.73
C PRO A 166 -1.15 -6.23 27.72
N THR A 167 -0.28 -7.22 27.64
CA THR A 167 -0.58 -8.46 26.97
C THR A 167 -1.67 -9.04 27.84
N THR A 168 -2.92 -8.84 27.41
CA THR A 168 -4.08 -9.44 28.04
C THR A 168 -3.80 -10.93 28.02
N THR A 169 -3.40 -11.48 29.17
CA THR A 169 -3.32 -12.92 29.33
C THR A 169 -4.72 -13.40 29.01
N PRO A 170 -4.90 -14.21 27.95
CA PRO A 170 -6.23 -14.55 27.48
C PRO A 170 -7.00 -15.11 28.66
N THR A 171 -8.16 -14.52 28.94
CA THR A 171 -9.12 -15.14 29.85
C THR A 171 -9.34 -16.55 29.30
N PRO A 172 -9.10 -17.61 30.09
CA PRO A 172 -9.21 -18.98 29.59
C PRO A 172 -10.58 -19.19 28.93
N GLY A 173 -10.59 -19.31 27.61
CA GLY A 173 -11.82 -19.48 26.83
C GLY A 173 -12.00 -18.55 25.63
N GLU A 174 -11.19 -17.50 25.46
CA GLU A 174 -11.27 -16.66 24.25
C GLU A 174 -10.25 -17.08 23.19
N CYS A 175 -10.66 -17.05 21.91
CA CYS A 175 -9.75 -17.30 20.80
C CYS A 175 -9.07 -15.99 20.38
N ILE A 176 -7.75 -16.00 20.35
CA ILE A 176 -6.91 -14.85 20.02
C ILE A 176 -6.13 -15.16 18.74
N TYR A 177 -6.10 -14.19 17.83
CA TYR A 177 -5.20 -14.19 16.69
C TYR A 177 -3.99 -13.31 17.00
N THR A 178 -2.78 -13.82 16.78
CA THR A 178 -1.53 -13.05 16.89
C THR A 178 -0.85 -13.00 15.53
N ALA A 179 -0.65 -11.79 15.01
CA ALA A 179 0.02 -11.58 13.74
C ALA A 179 1.51 -11.95 13.84
N LEU A 180 2.03 -12.66 12.83
CA LEU A 180 3.44 -13.02 12.68
C LEU A 180 4.16 -12.16 11.63
N ALA A 181 3.41 -11.42 10.83
CA ALA A 181 3.89 -10.51 9.79
C ALA A 181 3.12 -9.19 9.84
N ASN A 182 3.59 -8.18 9.09
CA ASN A 182 2.76 -7.01 8.81
C ASN A 182 1.59 -7.43 7.92
N LEU A 183 0.36 -7.13 8.35
CA LEU A 183 -0.85 -7.55 7.67
C LEU A 183 -1.85 -6.40 7.55
N PHE A 184 -2.65 -6.45 6.49
CA PHE A 184 -3.86 -5.63 6.40
C PHE A 184 -5.07 -6.44 6.84
N CYS A 185 -5.88 -5.85 7.71
CA CYS A 185 -7.20 -6.35 8.04
C CYS A 185 -8.21 -5.73 7.08
N ARG A 186 -9.01 -6.55 6.40
CA ARG A 186 -9.85 -6.12 5.27
C ARG A 186 -11.33 -6.32 5.54
N THR A 187 -12.21 -5.64 4.80
CA THR A 187 -13.67 -5.82 4.96
C THR A 187 -14.17 -7.22 4.57
N GLY A 188 -13.35 -8.01 3.86
CA GLY A 188 -13.63 -9.39 3.46
C GLY A 188 -12.34 -10.15 3.12
N PRO A 189 -12.44 -11.46 2.82
CA PRO A 189 -11.29 -12.30 2.52
C PRO A 189 -10.74 -12.04 1.11
N GLY A 190 -9.47 -11.68 1.03
CA GLY A 190 -8.76 -11.50 -0.25
C GLY A 190 -8.28 -10.07 -0.46
N SER A 191 -7.03 -9.93 -0.89
CA SER A 191 -6.36 -8.63 -1.01
C SER A 191 -6.79 -7.81 -2.23
N SER A 192 -7.30 -8.45 -3.28
CA SER A 192 -7.68 -7.79 -4.54
C SER A 192 -9.12 -7.27 -4.55
N LEU A 193 -10.01 -7.86 -3.74
CA LEU A 193 -11.45 -7.58 -3.80
C LEU A 193 -11.94 -6.69 -2.65
N TYR A 194 -11.26 -6.73 -1.51
CA TYR A 194 -11.71 -6.05 -0.30
C TYR A 194 -10.70 -5.00 0.16
N PRO A 195 -11.14 -3.76 0.43
CA PRO A 195 -10.26 -2.72 0.95
C PRO A 195 -9.73 -3.06 2.34
N ALA A 196 -8.52 -2.60 2.63
CA ALA A 196 -7.97 -2.60 3.97
C ALA A 196 -8.69 -1.55 4.82
N VAL A 197 -9.07 -1.92 6.03
CA VAL A 197 -9.69 -1.03 7.02
C VAL A 197 -8.85 -0.91 8.28
N ASP A 198 -7.97 -1.88 8.53
CA ASP A 198 -7.01 -1.85 9.64
C ASP A 198 -5.66 -2.48 9.24
N SER A 199 -4.66 -2.39 10.10
CA SER A 199 -3.36 -3.05 9.96
C SER A 199 -2.88 -3.66 11.26
N LEU A 200 -2.12 -4.75 11.15
CA LEU A 200 -1.49 -5.45 12.26
C LEU A 200 0.01 -5.52 12.00
N VAL A 201 0.81 -5.33 13.05
CA VAL A 201 2.26 -5.58 13.04
C VAL A 201 2.58 -6.92 13.73
N PRO A 202 3.76 -7.53 13.48
CA PRO A 202 4.15 -8.76 14.16
C PRO A 202 4.06 -8.66 15.69
N GLY A 203 3.49 -9.69 16.32
CA GLY A 203 3.25 -9.75 17.76
C GLY A 203 1.97 -9.05 18.24
N GLN A 204 1.29 -8.30 17.37
CA GLN A 204 0.01 -7.70 17.71
C GLN A 204 -1.10 -8.76 17.70
N SER A 205 -1.96 -8.73 18.72
CA SER A 205 -3.01 -9.72 18.91
C SER A 205 -4.40 -9.08 18.89
N SER A 206 -5.42 -9.85 18.51
CA SER A 206 -6.82 -9.45 18.58
C SER A 206 -7.77 -10.61 18.81
N HIS A 207 -8.97 -10.32 19.30
CA HIS A 207 -10.04 -11.29 19.48
C HIS A 207 -10.54 -11.81 18.13
N VAL A 208 -10.68 -13.13 18.01
CA VAL A 208 -11.24 -13.77 16.83
C VAL A 208 -12.75 -13.87 16.99
N LEU A 209 -13.48 -13.25 16.06
CA LEU A 209 -14.94 -13.23 16.02
C LEU A 209 -15.51 -14.49 15.32
N GLY A 210 -14.75 -15.07 14.41
CA GLY A 210 -15.11 -16.33 13.75
C GLY A 210 -14.11 -16.73 12.65
N LEU A 211 -14.32 -17.94 12.11
CA LEU A 211 -13.45 -18.54 11.11
C LEU A 211 -14.19 -18.69 9.78
N SER A 212 -13.49 -18.54 8.66
CA SER A 212 -14.07 -18.85 7.36
C SER A 212 -14.29 -20.36 7.18
N PRO A 213 -15.29 -20.80 6.39
CA PRO A 213 -15.59 -22.22 6.17
C PRO A 213 -14.42 -23.04 5.61
N ASP A 214 -13.53 -22.38 4.88
CA ASP A 214 -12.36 -22.96 4.25
C ASP A 214 -11.11 -22.95 5.15
N GLY A 215 -11.19 -22.34 6.34
CA GLY A 215 -10.08 -22.23 7.28
C GLY A 215 -8.93 -21.34 6.82
N PHE A 216 -9.09 -20.56 5.74
CA PHE A 216 -8.04 -19.67 5.23
C PHE A 216 -8.05 -18.28 5.85
N PHE A 217 -9.13 -17.87 6.52
CA PHE A 217 -9.29 -16.55 7.09
C PHE A 217 -9.91 -16.60 8.48
N ALA A 218 -9.51 -15.66 9.33
CA ALA A 218 -10.20 -15.34 10.56
C ALA A 218 -10.81 -13.95 10.42
N GLN A 219 -12.03 -13.77 10.92
CA GLN A 219 -12.53 -12.44 11.22
C GLN A 219 -12.09 -12.09 12.64
N ILE A 220 -11.45 -10.95 12.79
CA ILE A 220 -10.97 -10.42 14.06
C ILE A 220 -11.61 -9.06 14.32
N GLU A 221 -11.54 -8.59 15.56
CA GLU A 221 -11.75 -7.19 15.86
C GLU A 221 -10.52 -6.38 15.42
N GLY A 222 -10.69 -5.29 14.67
CA GLY A 222 -9.57 -4.44 14.26
C GLY A 222 -8.92 -3.77 15.46
N VAL A 223 -7.60 -3.86 15.58
CA VAL A 223 -6.89 -3.40 16.79
C VAL A 223 -6.83 -1.87 16.87
N ASN A 224 -6.81 -1.16 15.74
CA ASN A 224 -6.74 0.30 15.74
C ASN A 224 -8.11 0.97 15.57
N ASN A 225 -9.06 0.30 14.90
CA ASN A 225 -10.35 0.89 14.56
C ASN A 225 -11.57 0.20 15.23
N LEU A 226 -11.37 -0.93 15.92
CA LEU A 226 -12.42 -1.76 16.54
C LEU A 226 -13.50 -2.24 15.56
N LEU A 227 -13.20 -2.29 14.27
CA LEU A 227 -14.10 -2.81 13.24
C LEU A 227 -13.80 -4.28 12.97
N ALA A 228 -14.84 -5.09 12.82
CA ALA A 228 -14.68 -6.47 12.37
C ALA A 228 -14.05 -6.52 10.97
N CYS A 229 -12.95 -7.26 10.82
CA CYS A 229 -12.22 -7.36 9.57
C CYS A 229 -11.51 -8.70 9.45
N TYR A 230 -11.10 -9.06 8.22
CA TYR A 230 -10.54 -10.37 7.89
C TYR A 230 -9.02 -10.30 7.76
N VAL A 231 -8.37 -11.29 8.36
CA VAL A 231 -6.93 -11.55 8.26
C VAL A 231 -6.68 -12.97 7.72
N PRO A 232 -5.61 -13.18 6.95
CA PRO A 232 -5.26 -14.51 6.49
C PRO A 232 -4.73 -15.38 7.64
N LEU A 233 -5.11 -16.66 7.61
CA LEU A 233 -4.57 -17.69 8.50
C LEU A 233 -3.39 -18.41 7.84
N GLY A 234 -2.52 -18.97 8.66
CA GLY A 234 -1.38 -19.76 8.25
C GLY A 234 -0.09 -19.36 8.96
N GLU A 235 0.86 -20.28 9.01
CA GLU A 235 2.11 -20.15 9.78
C GLU A 235 2.96 -18.92 9.42
N ARG A 236 2.71 -18.31 8.25
CA ARG A 236 3.41 -17.09 7.81
C ARG A 236 2.72 -15.79 8.22
N TYR A 237 1.43 -15.85 8.53
CA TYR A 237 0.60 -14.66 8.72
C TYR A 237 0.22 -14.48 10.18
N GLY A 238 -0.25 -15.53 10.84
CA GLY A 238 -0.64 -15.44 12.24
C GLY A 238 -0.97 -16.80 12.85
N ILE A 239 -0.98 -16.83 14.18
CA ILE A 239 -1.33 -18.01 14.98
C ILE A 239 -2.63 -17.75 15.73
N LEU A 240 -3.43 -18.81 15.89
CA LEU A 240 -4.61 -18.82 16.72
C LEU A 240 -4.30 -19.53 18.04
N GLU A 241 -4.67 -18.91 19.16
CA GLU A 241 -4.47 -19.45 20.50
C GLU A 241 -5.78 -19.37 21.30
N GLY A 242 -5.98 -20.28 22.25
CA GLY A 242 -7.18 -20.33 23.08
C GLY A 242 -8.29 -21.25 22.54
N ALA A 243 -9.54 -20.97 22.88
CA ALA A 243 -10.68 -21.85 22.58
C ALA A 243 -11.29 -21.58 21.19
N CYS A 244 -10.50 -21.77 20.14
CA CYS A 244 -10.90 -21.47 18.76
C CYS A 244 -11.85 -22.51 18.14
N GLY A 245 -12.02 -23.67 18.77
CA GLY A 245 -12.84 -24.78 18.26
C GLY A 245 -14.35 -24.50 18.28
N ASP A 246 -14.81 -23.59 19.14
CA ASP A 246 -16.23 -23.26 19.33
C ASP A 246 -16.64 -21.97 18.60
N LEU A 247 -15.74 -21.39 17.78
CA LEU A 247 -16.01 -20.18 17.05
C LEU A 247 -17.06 -20.40 15.95
N PRO A 248 -17.92 -19.39 15.67
CA PRO A 248 -18.85 -19.49 14.57
C PRO A 248 -18.11 -19.53 13.23
N THR A 249 -18.61 -20.36 12.32
CA THR A 249 -18.21 -20.29 10.92
C THR A 249 -18.89 -19.08 10.27
N LEU A 250 -18.10 -18.12 9.82
CA LEU A 250 -18.61 -16.89 9.21
C LEU A 250 -18.61 -17.02 7.70
N ILE A 251 -19.78 -16.81 7.08
CA ILE A 251 -19.86 -16.67 5.63
C ILE A 251 -19.25 -15.31 5.29
N PRO A 252 -18.19 -15.25 4.47
CA PRO A 252 -17.64 -13.99 4.02
C PRO A 252 -18.72 -13.10 3.41
N PRO A 253 -18.61 -11.76 3.57
CA PRO A 253 -19.45 -10.87 2.78
C PRO A 253 -19.26 -11.21 1.31
N LEU A 254 -20.32 -11.07 0.52
CA LEU A 254 -20.17 -11.15 -0.92
C LEU A 254 -19.15 -10.08 -1.36
N PRO A 255 -18.30 -10.38 -2.36
CA PRO A 255 -17.45 -9.36 -2.95
C PRO A 255 -18.30 -8.14 -3.27
N PRO A 256 -17.79 -6.92 -3.03
CA PRO A 256 -18.50 -5.73 -3.47
C PRO A 256 -18.85 -5.98 -4.93
N THR A 257 -20.15 -6.00 -5.25
CA THR A 257 -20.60 -6.20 -6.61
C THR A 257 -19.91 -5.10 -7.40
N GLU A 258 -19.00 -5.48 -8.29
CA GLU A 258 -18.38 -4.51 -9.18
C GLU A 258 -19.55 -3.80 -9.83
N THR A 259 -19.77 -2.53 -9.43
CA THR A 259 -20.80 -1.73 -10.06
C THR A 259 -20.36 -1.70 -11.50
N PRO A 260 -21.15 -2.30 -12.44
CA PRO A 260 -20.70 -2.48 -13.80
C PRO A 260 -20.23 -1.12 -14.27
N GLN A 261 -18.93 -1.00 -14.51
CA GLN A 261 -18.36 0.25 -14.96
C GLN A 261 -19.08 0.53 -16.28
N ILE A 262 -19.96 1.53 -16.31
CA ILE A 262 -20.71 1.86 -17.51
C ILE A 262 -19.69 2.44 -18.47
N VAL A 263 -19.23 1.60 -19.40
CA VAL A 263 -18.26 1.98 -20.41
C VAL A 263 -18.96 2.91 -21.40
N GLY A 264 -18.70 4.21 -21.25
CA GLY A 264 -19.12 5.22 -22.20
C GLY A 264 -18.06 5.48 -23.27
N CYS A 265 -18.44 6.27 -24.27
CA CYS A 265 -17.51 6.80 -25.26
C CYS A 265 -17.18 8.25 -24.94
N THR A 266 -15.90 8.65 -25.06
CA THR A 266 -15.54 10.07 -25.01
C THR A 266 -16.08 10.79 -26.23
N GLN A 267 -16.90 11.81 -26.03
CA GLN A 267 -17.38 12.70 -27.09
C GLN A 267 -16.81 14.11 -26.87
N ARG A 268 -16.24 14.70 -27.92
CA ARG A 268 -15.83 16.10 -27.93
C ARG A 268 -17.02 16.97 -28.32
N GLN A 269 -17.42 17.90 -27.46
CA GLN A 269 -18.46 18.88 -27.75
C GLN A 269 -17.94 20.00 -28.65
N ALA A 270 -18.86 20.77 -29.25
CA ALA A 270 -18.53 21.91 -30.11
C ALA A 270 -17.68 23.00 -29.40
N GLY A 271 -17.73 23.07 -28.07
CA GLY A 271 -16.89 23.95 -27.24
C GLY A 271 -15.47 23.42 -26.97
N GLY A 272 -15.16 22.19 -27.40
CA GLY A 272 -13.86 21.55 -27.16
C GLY A 272 -13.81 20.64 -25.93
N ASP A 273 -14.81 20.69 -25.05
CA ASP A 273 -14.92 19.83 -23.87
C ASP A 273 -15.05 18.35 -24.25
N ILE A 274 -14.47 17.46 -23.45
CA ILE A 274 -14.60 16.01 -23.59
C ILE A 274 -15.55 15.53 -22.49
N ILE A 275 -16.66 14.92 -22.89
CA ILE A 275 -17.64 14.31 -21.98
C ILE A 275 -17.68 12.80 -22.18
N CYS A 276 -18.03 12.06 -21.14
CA CYS A 276 -18.35 10.64 -21.26
C CYS A 276 -19.84 10.47 -21.56
N VAL A 277 -20.18 9.71 -22.61
CA VAL A 277 -21.57 9.52 -23.04
C VAL A 277 -21.91 8.05 -23.11
N TYR A 278 -23.05 7.67 -22.56
CA TYR A 278 -23.62 6.33 -22.64
C TYR A 278 -25.12 6.38 -22.93
N PRO A 279 -25.66 5.58 -23.88
CA PRO A 279 -24.91 4.72 -24.82
C PRO A 279 -24.09 5.55 -25.82
N CYS A 280 -23.07 4.93 -26.42
CA CYS A 280 -22.27 5.60 -27.43
C CYS A 280 -23.13 5.98 -28.64
N PRO A 281 -23.15 7.26 -29.08
CA PRO A 281 -23.95 7.67 -30.22
C PRO A 281 -23.42 7.04 -31.52
N ASP A 282 -24.34 6.80 -32.48
CA ASP A 282 -23.98 6.28 -33.80
C ASP A 282 -22.90 7.15 -34.45
N ARG A 283 -21.80 6.51 -34.87
CA ARG A 283 -20.63 7.16 -35.48
C ARG A 283 -19.81 8.04 -34.53
N ALA A 284 -19.91 7.84 -33.22
CA ALA A 284 -18.88 8.34 -32.31
C ALA A 284 -17.51 7.86 -32.83
N ALA A 285 -16.58 8.80 -33.00
CA ALA A 285 -15.20 8.42 -33.30
C ALA A 285 -14.74 7.46 -32.19
N PRO A 286 -13.95 6.40 -32.51
CA PRO A 286 -13.36 5.54 -31.49
C PRO A 286 -12.54 6.41 -30.54
N GLY A 287 -13.12 6.74 -29.39
CA GLY A 287 -12.44 7.37 -28.27
C GLY A 287 -11.97 6.29 -27.31
N GLU A 288 -11.05 6.63 -26.42
CA GLU A 288 -10.76 5.76 -25.28
C GLU A 288 -12.06 5.53 -24.50
N ALA A 289 -12.26 4.30 -24.02
CA ALA A 289 -13.33 3.98 -23.09
C ALA A 289 -13.25 4.95 -21.92
N CYS A 290 -14.35 5.66 -21.64
CA CYS A 290 -14.45 6.47 -20.43
C CYS A 290 -15.38 5.77 -19.45
N ILE A 291 -15.03 5.90 -18.18
CA ILE A 291 -15.79 5.34 -17.08
C ILE A 291 -16.66 6.47 -16.53
N MET A 292 -17.99 6.29 -16.54
CA MET A 292 -18.86 7.18 -15.77
C MET A 292 -18.81 6.77 -14.29
N PRO A 293 -18.64 7.74 -13.36
CA PRO A 293 -18.71 7.48 -11.92
C PRO A 293 -20.10 6.99 -11.48
#